data_AF-A0A966JAK6-F1
#
_entry.id   AF-A0A966JAK6-F1
#
_cell.length_a   1.000
_cell.length_b   1.000
_cell.length_c   1.000
_cell.angle_alpha   90.00
_cell.angle_beta   90.00
_cell.angle_gamma   90.00
#
_symmetry.space_group_name_H-M   'P 1'
#
loop_
_entity.id
_entity.type
_entity.pdbx_description
1 polymer ?
#
loop_
_entity_poly.entity_id
_entity_poly.type
_entity_poly.pdbx_seq_one_letter_code
_entity_poly.pdbx_strand_id
1 'polypeptide(L)'
;MPGLEDLYREIILDHYKNPRNRGDLPEPAISVEGHNPLCGDEITLYLDVDDDVIRDVKVSGQGCSISQSSASMMTQAVIGRPIDEVRAVIRRFKSMMDITEEGSEVEDADVSLGDL
;
A
#
# COMPACT_ATOMS: atom_id res chain seq x y z
N MET A 1 -10.36 -22.19 7.30
CA MET A 1 -11.84 -22.02 7.38
C MET A 1 -12.34 -21.80 5.96
N PRO A 2 -13.25 -22.63 5.43
CA PRO A 2 -13.58 -22.65 3.99
C PRO A 2 -14.30 -21.40 3.44
N GLY A 3 -14.64 -20.41 4.26
CA GLY A 3 -15.23 -19.14 3.80
C GLY A 3 -14.29 -17.93 3.82
N LEU A 4 -13.08 -18.08 4.38
CA LEU A 4 -12.14 -16.96 4.51
C LEU A 4 -11.41 -16.67 3.18
N GLU A 5 -11.12 -17.72 2.42
CA GLU A 5 -10.50 -17.60 1.09
C GLU A 5 -11.40 -16.86 0.10
N ASP A 6 -12.70 -17.11 0.15
CA ASP A 6 -13.68 -16.42 -0.70
C ASP A 6 -13.80 -14.96 -0.31
N LEU A 7 -13.83 -14.65 0.99
CA LEU A 7 -13.83 -13.27 1.49
C LEU A 7 -12.59 -12.50 1.03
N TYR A 8 -11.39 -13.07 1.16
CA TYR A 8 -10.16 -12.41 0.71
C TYR A 8 -10.16 -12.17 -0.80
N ARG A 9 -10.67 -13.14 -1.58
CA ARG A 9 -10.81 -12.97 -3.03
C ARG A 9 -11.76 -11.82 -3.37
N GLU A 10 -12.90 -11.73 -2.68
CA GLU A 10 -13.87 -10.64 -2.88
C GLU A 10 -13.24 -9.28 -2.57
N ILE A 11 -12.49 -9.18 -1.46
CA ILE A 11 -11.78 -7.96 -1.07
C ILE A 11 -10.77 -7.54 -2.16
N ILE A 12 -9.93 -8.47 -2.62
CA ILE A 12 -8.98 -8.19 -3.71
C ILE A 12 -9.71 -7.73 -4.97
N LEU A 13 -10.79 -8.41 -5.36
CA LEU A 13 -11.56 -8.06 -6.56
C LEU A 13 -12.26 -6.71 -6.44
N ASP A 14 -12.77 -6.34 -5.27
CA ASP A 14 -13.40 -5.05 -5.04
C ASP A 14 -12.38 -3.92 -5.17
N HIS A 15 -11.20 -4.05 -4.57
CA HIS A 15 -10.13 -3.05 -4.72
C HIS A 15 -9.60 -2.95 -6.15
N TYR A 16 -9.65 -4.04 -6.93
CA TYR A 16 -9.28 -3.99 -8.34
C TYR A 16 -10.32 -3.24 -9.19
N LYS A 17 -11.61 -3.53 -8.97
CA LYS A 17 -12.72 -2.94 -9.74
C LYS A 17 -13.02 -1.49 -9.33
N ASN A 18 -12.92 -1.22 -8.04
CA ASN A 18 -13.23 0.05 -7.40
C ASN A 18 -12.01 0.52 -6.59
N PRO A 19 -10.88 0.86 -7.25
CA PRO A 19 -9.68 1.26 -6.54
C PRO A 19 -9.90 2.55 -5.75
N ARG A 20 -9.55 2.51 -4.47
CA ARG A 20 -9.55 3.67 -3.59
C ARG A 20 -8.38 4.58 -3.89
N ASN A 21 -8.62 5.88 -3.70
CA ASN A 21 -7.62 6.93 -3.84
C ASN A 21 -6.89 6.94 -5.19
N ARG A 22 -7.59 6.54 -6.25
CA ARG A 22 -7.06 6.59 -7.62
C ARG A 22 -7.04 8.04 -8.12
N GLY A 23 -5.95 8.41 -8.79
CA GLY A 23 -5.79 9.71 -9.44
C GLY A 23 -4.42 10.31 -9.17
N ASP A 24 -4.30 11.59 -9.53
CA ASP A 24 -3.10 12.38 -9.30
C ASP A 24 -3.38 13.37 -8.17
N LEU A 25 -2.32 13.79 -7.46
CA LEU A 25 -2.39 14.86 -6.47
C LEU A 25 -1.48 16.01 -6.93
N PRO A 26 -2.02 17.24 -7.10
CA PRO A 26 -1.21 18.37 -7.52
C PRO A 26 -0.25 18.82 -6.41
N GLU A 27 0.66 19.72 -6.76
CA GLU A 27 1.54 20.37 -5.78
C GLU A 27 0.73 20.93 -4.59
N PRO A 28 1.23 20.81 -3.35
CA PRO A 28 2.62 20.54 -2.96
C PRO A 28 2.98 19.05 -2.80
N ALA A 29 2.13 18.11 -3.25
CA ALA A 29 2.38 16.69 -3.10
C ALA A 29 3.68 16.22 -3.78
N ILE A 30 4.37 15.29 -3.14
CA ILE A 30 5.55 14.62 -3.68
C ILE A 30 5.07 13.43 -4.53
N SER A 31 5.64 13.25 -5.73
CA SER A 31 5.36 12.08 -6.57
C SER A 31 6.57 11.19 -6.76
N VAL A 32 6.34 9.87 -6.84
CA VAL A 32 7.35 8.85 -7.14
C VAL A 32 6.77 7.84 -8.12
N GLU A 33 7.53 7.53 -9.17
CA GLU A 33 7.20 6.51 -10.16
C GLU A 33 7.87 5.18 -9.79
N GLY A 34 7.13 4.09 -9.97
CA GLY A 34 7.59 2.72 -9.77
C GLY A 34 7.23 1.85 -10.97
N HIS A 35 8.16 0.98 -11.37
CA HIS A 35 7.97 0.07 -12.50
C HIS A 35 8.39 -1.35 -12.14
N ASN A 36 7.49 -2.32 -12.37
CA ASN A 36 7.76 -3.74 -12.22
C ASN A 36 7.71 -4.44 -13.60
N PRO A 37 8.86 -4.64 -14.27
CA PRO A 37 8.90 -5.18 -15.63
C PRO A 37 8.46 -6.64 -15.74
N LEU A 38 8.44 -7.40 -14.63
CA LEU A 38 8.01 -8.79 -14.63
C LEU A 38 6.52 -8.93 -14.90
N CYS A 39 5.73 -8.00 -14.39
CA CYS A 39 4.28 -7.95 -14.56
C CYS A 39 3.82 -6.83 -15.51
N GLY A 40 4.73 -5.93 -15.88
CA GLY A 40 4.41 -4.73 -16.66
C GLY A 40 3.63 -3.69 -15.85
N ASP A 41 3.83 -3.63 -14.53
CA ASP A 41 3.17 -2.63 -13.69
C ASP A 41 3.92 -1.29 -13.80
N GLU A 42 3.19 -0.22 -14.04
CA GLU A 42 3.66 1.17 -14.05
C GLU A 42 2.77 1.98 -13.12
N ILE A 43 3.29 2.40 -11.96
CA ILE A 43 2.49 3.06 -10.92
C ILE A 43 3.16 4.36 -10.52
N THR A 44 2.38 5.43 -10.38
CA THR A 44 2.81 6.69 -9.78
C THR A 44 2.10 6.88 -8.45
N LEU A 45 2.89 7.09 -7.40
CA LEU A 45 2.42 7.39 -6.06
C LEU A 45 2.56 8.89 -5.80
N TYR A 46 1.50 9.51 -5.29
CA TYR A 46 1.50 10.88 -4.82
C TYR A 46 1.26 10.89 -3.32
N LEU A 47 2.05 11.67 -2.60
CA LEU A 47 2.05 11.72 -1.15
C LEU A 47 2.02 13.17 -0.68
N ASP A 48 1.02 13.52 0.12
CA ASP A 48 0.94 14.77 0.86
C ASP A 48 1.17 14.50 2.36
N VAL A 49 2.14 15.21 2.93
CA VAL A 49 2.55 15.07 4.33
C VAL A 49 2.53 16.44 4.97
N ASP A 50 1.92 16.50 6.15
CA ASP A 50 1.88 17.69 6.98
C ASP A 50 2.13 17.29 8.43
N ASP A 51 3.07 17.97 9.10
CA ASP A 51 3.48 17.68 10.48
C ASP A 51 3.75 16.19 10.75
N ASP A 52 4.51 15.53 9.87
CA ASP A 52 4.84 14.09 9.91
C ASP A 52 3.63 13.13 9.85
N VAL A 53 2.45 13.62 9.44
CA VAL A 53 1.24 12.83 9.21
C VAL A 53 0.90 12.79 7.72
N ILE A 54 0.56 11.60 7.22
CA ILE A 54 0.10 11.43 5.84
C ILE A 54 -1.32 12.01 5.71
N ARG A 55 -1.45 13.13 4.99
CA ARG A 55 -2.74 13.81 4.78
C ARG A 55 -3.56 13.18 3.67
N ASP A 56 -2.93 12.90 2.53
CA ASP A 56 -3.54 12.23 1.40
C ASP A 56 -2.49 11.42 0.64
N VAL A 57 -2.94 10.34 0.01
CA VAL A 57 -2.13 9.51 -0.88
C VAL A 57 -2.97 9.22 -2.10
N LYS A 58 -2.45 9.50 -3.30
CA LYS A 58 -3.09 9.10 -4.55
C LYS A 58 -2.22 8.13 -5.32
N VAL A 59 -2.87 7.25 -6.09
CA VAL A 59 -2.18 6.32 -6.99
C VAL A 59 -2.73 6.46 -8.40
N SER A 60 -1.85 6.62 -9.37
CA SER A 60 -2.19 6.52 -10.79
C SER A 60 -1.31 5.48 -11.49
N GLY A 61 -1.61 5.22 -12.76
CA GLY A 61 -0.96 4.19 -13.56
C GLY A 61 -1.77 2.91 -13.75
N GLN A 62 -1.07 1.86 -14.18
CA GLN A 62 -1.61 0.58 -14.62
C GLN A 62 -0.79 -0.57 -14.05
N GLY A 63 -1.41 -1.73 -13.93
CA GLY A 63 -0.73 -2.94 -13.48
C GLY A 63 -1.70 -4.10 -13.39
N CYS A 64 -1.17 -5.26 -13.04
CA CYS A 64 -1.96 -6.44 -12.79
C CYS A 64 -2.93 -6.24 -11.61
N SER A 65 -3.93 -7.12 -11.50
CA SER A 65 -4.97 -7.02 -10.47
C SER A 65 -4.41 -7.02 -9.06
N ILE A 66 -3.39 -7.83 -8.78
CA ILE A 66 -2.74 -7.86 -7.47
C ILE A 66 -2.05 -6.53 -7.15
N SER A 67 -1.32 -5.97 -8.12
CA SER A 67 -0.60 -4.72 -7.96
C SER A 67 -1.56 -3.55 -7.72
N GLN A 68 -2.63 -3.45 -8.52
CA GLN A 68 -3.65 -2.40 -8.36
C GLN A 68 -4.43 -2.53 -7.04
N SER A 69 -4.84 -3.75 -6.66
CA SER A 69 -5.53 -3.97 -5.39
C SER A 69 -4.64 -3.67 -4.20
N SER A 70 -3.38 -4.10 -4.23
CA SER A 70 -2.41 -3.84 -3.17
C SER A 70 -2.15 -2.34 -2.99
N ALA A 71 -1.99 -1.59 -4.09
CA ALA A 71 -1.82 -0.15 -4.03
C ALA A 71 -3.06 0.55 -3.44
N SER A 72 -4.25 0.12 -3.85
CA SER A 72 -5.51 0.63 -3.31
C SER A 72 -5.63 0.38 -1.79
N MET A 73 -5.37 -0.85 -1.34
CA MET A 73 -5.42 -1.20 0.09
C MET A 73 -4.38 -0.42 0.89
N MET A 74 -3.15 -0.32 0.37
CA MET A 74 -2.07 0.42 0.99
C MET A 74 -2.46 1.87 1.27
N THR A 75 -3.05 2.58 0.29
CA THR A 75 -3.44 3.99 0.52
C THR A 75 -4.43 4.14 1.66
N GLN A 76 -5.40 3.25 1.80
CA GLN A 76 -6.34 3.28 2.92
C GLN A 76 -5.67 2.96 4.25
N ALA A 77 -4.68 2.08 4.25
CA ALA A 77 -3.97 1.70 5.46
C ALA A 77 -3.08 2.84 6.00
N VAL A 78 -2.58 3.75 5.16
CA VAL A 78 -1.57 4.74 5.56
C VAL A 78 -2.10 6.17 5.74
N ILE A 79 -3.21 6.54 5.09
CA ILE A 79 -3.79 7.89 5.22
C ILE A 79 -4.20 8.15 6.67
N GLY A 80 -3.85 9.34 7.18
CA GLY A 80 -4.13 9.80 8.54
C GLY A 80 -3.16 9.26 9.59
N ARG A 81 -2.16 8.44 9.20
CA ARG A 81 -1.18 7.89 10.14
C ARG A 81 0.12 8.71 10.15
N PRO A 82 0.82 8.76 11.31
CA PRO A 82 2.18 9.29 11.38
C PRO A 82 3.16 8.47 10.53
N ILE A 83 4.16 9.13 9.96
CA ILE A 83 5.18 8.47 9.12
C ILE A 83 5.85 7.29 9.83
N ASP A 84 6.14 7.40 11.13
CA ASP A 84 6.81 6.33 11.87
C ASP A 84 5.95 5.07 12.02
N GLU A 85 4.63 5.23 12.17
CA GLU A 85 3.69 4.12 12.16
C GLU A 85 3.63 3.46 10.78
N VAL A 86 3.60 4.27 9.72
CA VAL A 86 3.59 3.78 8.34
C VAL A 86 4.88 3.01 8.03
N ARG A 87 6.03 3.46 8.52
CA ARG A 87 7.30 2.71 8.42
C ARG A 87 7.21 1.34 9.11
N ALA A 88 6.54 1.26 10.26
CA ALA A 88 6.33 -0.01 10.95
C ALA A 88 5.40 -0.95 10.16
N VAL A 89 4.32 -0.42 9.59
CA VAL A 89 3.41 -1.15 8.69
C VAL A 89 4.17 -1.70 7.47
N ILE A 90 5.04 -0.90 6.85
CA ILE A 90 5.87 -1.32 5.71
C ILE A 90 6.80 -2.47 6.11
N ARG A 91 7.49 -2.36 7.26
CA ARG A 91 8.37 -3.44 7.76
C ARG A 91 7.60 -4.74 7.99
N ARG A 92 6.42 -4.66 8.62
CA ARG A 92 5.56 -5.82 8.86
C ARG A 92 5.10 -6.45 7.54
N PHE A 93 4.68 -5.64 6.57
CA PHE A 93 4.25 -6.13 5.26
C PHE A 93 5.39 -6.83 4.52
N LYS A 94 6.59 -6.24 4.51
CA LYS A 94 7.79 -6.86 3.91
C LYS A 94 8.15 -8.19 4.58
N SER A 95 8.10 -8.26 5.92
CA SER A 95 8.35 -9.49 6.66
C SER A 95 7.34 -10.59 6.35
N MET A 96 6.05 -10.24 6.22
CA MET A 96 5.01 -11.20 5.82
C MET A 96 5.22 -11.74 4.39
N MET A 97 5.77 -10.93 3.49
CA MET A 97 6.09 -11.33 2.11
C MET A 97 7.44 -12.02 1.97
N ASP A 98 8.14 -12.29 3.09
CA ASP A 98 9.52 -12.82 3.12
C ASP A 98 10.51 -11.96 2.31
N ILE A 99 10.26 -10.66 2.25
CA ILE A 99 11.14 -9.68 1.62
C ILE A 99 12.11 -9.20 2.70
N THR A 100 13.24 -9.88 2.84
CA THR A 100 14.32 -9.47 3.74
C THR A 100 15.18 -8.41 3.05
N GLU A 101 15.19 -7.18 3.58
CA GLU A 101 16.25 -6.22 3.27
C GLU A 101 17.49 -6.59 4.07
N GLU A 102 18.65 -6.71 3.42
CA GLU A 102 19.94 -6.92 4.10
C GLU A 102 20.11 -5.87 5.22
N GLY A 103 19.97 -6.31 6.49
CA GLY A 103 20.21 -5.48 7.67
C GLY A 103 19.00 -5.03 8.50
N SER A 104 17.79 -5.57 8.29
CA SER A 104 16.65 -5.31 9.18
C SER A 104 16.36 -6.48 10.12
N GLU A 105 16.80 -6.38 11.38
CA GLU A 105 16.28 -7.21 12.47
C GLU A 105 14.85 -6.76 12.75
N VAL A 106 13.88 -7.66 12.57
CA VAL A 106 12.46 -7.38 12.78
C VAL A 106 12.11 -7.68 14.24
N GLU A 107 12.29 -6.70 15.12
CA GLU A 107 11.62 -6.68 16.43
C GLU A 107 10.36 -5.82 16.30
N ASP A 108 9.21 -6.47 16.10
CA ASP A 108 7.88 -6.08 16.60
C ASP A 108 6.79 -6.80 15.81
N ALA A 109 6.35 -7.95 16.33
CA ALA A 109 5.28 -8.77 15.75
C ALA A 109 3.86 -8.20 16.00
N ASP A 110 3.72 -7.09 16.73
CA ASP A 110 2.45 -6.65 17.32
C ASP A 110 1.80 -5.42 16.64
N VAL A 111 2.35 -4.94 15.51
CA VAL A 111 1.84 -3.74 14.81
C VAL A 111 0.62 -4.07 13.95
N SER A 112 -0.61 -3.89 14.46
CA SER A 112 -1.86 -4.17 13.73
C SER A 112 -1.92 -3.52 12.34
N LEU A 113 -2.16 -4.34 11.31
CA LEU A 113 -2.38 -3.87 9.94
C LEU A 113 -3.81 -3.31 9.73
N GLY A 114 -4.65 -3.32 10.79
CA GLY A 114 -6.08 -3.08 10.66
C GLY A 114 -6.82 -4.27 10.04
N ASP A 115 -8.08 -4.06 9.67
CA ASP A 115 -8.93 -5.06 9.03
C ASP A 115 -8.63 -5.15 7.51
N LEU A 116 -7.38 -5.46 7.14
CA LEU A 116 -7.02 -5.84 5.76
C LEU A 116 -7.64 -7.18 5.36
#